data_AF-A0A1M4VX40-F1
#
_entry.id   AF-A0A1M4VX40-F1
#
_cell.length_a   1.000
_cell.length_b   1.000
_cell.length_c   1.000
_cell.angle_alpha   90.00
_cell.angle_beta   90.00
_cell.angle_gamma   90.00
#
_symmetry.space_group_name_H-M   'P 1'
#
loop_
_entity.id
_entity.type
_entity.pdbx_description
1 polymer ?
#
loop_
_entity_poly.entity_id
_entity_poly.type
_entity_poly.pdbx_seq_one_letter_code
_entity_poly.pdbx_strand_id
1 'polypeptide(L)'
;MKVLIVLFVVFLLSLCIYKWASSSWNFLMAGNIALCVMMCFAASGHFAFTKGMEMMLPDFIPFKKAVVIGTGFLEIAAGIGLLFSHTRAYAAVFLIAFFVLILPANIYAAIHHIDLQKGDFNGPGTSYLWFRIPMQVLLIGWAWYFGIKLAA
;
A
#
# COMPACT_ATOMS: atom_id res chain seq x y z
N MET A 1 11.22 0.99 -2.69
CA MET A 1 11.56 2.14 -3.56
C MET A 1 10.55 2.37 -4.68
N LYS A 2 10.27 1.37 -5.53
CA LYS A 2 9.33 1.51 -6.68
C LYS A 2 7.96 2.10 -6.30
N VAL A 3 7.37 1.64 -5.20
CA VAL A 3 6.06 2.09 -4.71
C VAL A 3 6.01 3.58 -4.32
N LEU A 4 7.06 4.12 -3.70
CA LEU A 4 7.12 5.56 -3.38
C LEU A 4 7.27 6.41 -4.64
N ILE A 5 8.03 5.93 -5.62
CA ILE A 5 8.16 6.61 -6.91
C ILE A 5 6.79 6.70 -7.57
N VAL A 6 6.03 5.59 -7.61
CA VAL A 6 4.65 5.58 -8.13
C VAL A 6 3.79 6.59 -7.39
N LEU A 7 3.82 6.61 -6.04
CA LEU A 7 3.04 7.55 -5.24
C LEU A 7 3.34 9.02 -5.60
N PHE A 8 4.61 9.44 -5.54
CA PHE A 8 4.97 10.84 -5.77
C PHE A 8 4.79 11.26 -7.24
N VAL A 9 5.12 10.39 -8.20
CA VAL A 9 4.94 10.69 -9.62
C VAL A 9 3.45 10.85 -9.95
N VAL A 10 2.60 9.91 -9.51
CA VAL A 10 1.16 10.01 -9.76
C VAL A 10 0.57 11.23 -9.05
N PHE A 11 1.04 11.56 -7.84
CA PHE A 11 0.61 12.77 -7.14
C PHE A 11 0.92 14.05 -7.94
N LEU A 12 2.17 14.22 -8.38
CA LEU A 12 2.59 15.39 -9.15
C LEU A 12 1.88 15.48 -10.50
N LEU A 13 1.77 14.35 -11.22
CA LEU A 13 1.03 14.30 -12.48
C LEU A 13 -0.44 14.66 -12.28
N SER A 14 -1.09 14.10 -11.28
CA SER A 14 -2.49 14.40 -10.97
C SER A 14 -2.68 15.89 -10.64
N LEU A 15 -1.77 16.48 -9.87
CA LEU A 15 -1.78 17.92 -9.58
C LEU A 15 -1.64 18.76 -10.85
N CYS A 16 -0.68 18.43 -11.72
CA CYS A 16 -0.48 19.13 -12.99
C CYS A 16 -1.72 19.03 -13.89
N ILE A 17 -2.36 17.86 -13.96
CA ILE A 17 -3.59 17.63 -14.72
C ILE A 17 -4.71 18.51 -14.17
N TYR A 18 -4.95 18.52 -12.86
CA TYR A 18 -5.98 19.39 -12.26
C TYR A 18 -5.68 20.88 -12.48
N LYS A 19 -4.41 21.28 -12.35
CA LYS A 19 -4.01 22.66 -12.59
C LYS A 19 -4.27 23.08 -14.03
N TRP A 20 -3.98 22.21 -14.99
CA TRP A 20 -4.20 22.49 -16.41
C TRP A 20 -5.69 22.44 -16.80
N ALA A 21 -6.42 21.41 -16.36
CA ALA A 21 -7.81 21.20 -16.74
C ALA A 21 -8.81 22.11 -16.02
N SER A 22 -8.56 22.45 -14.76
CA SER A 22 -9.51 23.15 -13.89
C SER A 22 -8.98 24.48 -13.33
N SER A 23 -7.78 24.91 -13.75
CA SER A 23 -7.07 26.11 -13.26
C SER A 23 -6.82 26.18 -11.74
N SER A 24 -7.28 25.19 -10.98
CA SER A 24 -7.22 25.09 -9.52
C SER A 24 -6.41 23.88 -9.09
N TRP A 25 -5.84 23.95 -7.89
CA TRP A 25 -5.09 22.85 -7.31
C TRP A 25 -6.04 21.97 -6.49
N ASN A 26 -6.14 20.69 -6.85
CA ASN A 26 -6.93 19.73 -6.08
C ASN A 26 -6.01 18.72 -5.37
N PHE A 27 -5.39 19.18 -4.28
CA PHE A 27 -4.47 18.38 -3.47
C PHE A 27 -5.12 17.13 -2.89
N LEU A 28 -6.38 17.26 -2.46
CA LEU A 28 -7.14 16.15 -1.90
C LEU A 28 -7.27 15.01 -2.91
N MET A 29 -7.78 15.31 -4.11
CA MET A 29 -8.04 14.27 -5.10
C MET A 29 -6.74 13.72 -5.67
N ALA A 30 -5.73 14.57 -5.91
CA ALA A 30 -4.41 14.11 -6.32
C ALA A 30 -3.77 13.16 -5.30
N GLY A 31 -3.87 13.46 -4.01
CA GLY A 31 -3.36 12.60 -2.93
C GLY A 31 -4.05 11.25 -2.86
N ASN A 32 -5.38 11.22 -3.02
CA ASN A 32 -6.17 9.99 -3.03
C ASN A 32 -5.95 9.16 -4.30
N ILE A 33 -5.83 9.79 -5.47
CA ILE A 33 -5.48 9.10 -6.73
C ILE A 33 -4.09 8.48 -6.63
N ALA A 34 -3.11 9.23 -6.12
CA ALA A 34 -1.75 8.73 -5.92
C ALA A 34 -1.73 7.47 -5.05
N LEU A 35 -2.42 7.51 -3.92
CA LEU A 35 -2.49 6.36 -3.02
C LEU A 35 -3.28 5.21 -3.65
N CYS A 36 -4.39 5.47 -4.34
CA CYS A 36 -5.14 4.45 -5.08
C CYS A 36 -4.27 3.70 -6.10
N VAL A 37 -3.57 4.43 -6.96
CA VAL A 37 -2.70 3.82 -8.00
C VAL A 37 -1.55 3.04 -7.35
N MET A 38 -0.97 3.58 -6.29
CA MET A 38 0.08 2.89 -5.52
C MET A 38 -0.44 1.59 -4.87
N MET A 39 -1.66 1.58 -4.33
CA MET A 39 -2.30 0.38 -3.80
C MET A 39 -2.58 -0.65 -4.89
N CYS A 40 -3.07 -0.25 -6.07
CA CYS A 40 -3.24 -1.17 -7.20
C CYS A 40 -1.90 -1.77 -7.66
N PHE A 41 -0.84 -0.96 -7.69
CA PHE A 41 0.50 -1.44 -8.00
C PHE A 41 1.02 -2.41 -6.94
N ALA A 42 0.82 -2.14 -5.65
CA ALA A 42 1.16 -3.06 -4.58
C ALA A 42 0.35 -4.38 -4.65
N ALA A 43 -0.95 -4.27 -4.92
CA ALA A 43 -1.87 -5.39 -5.08
C ALA A 43 -1.46 -6.33 -6.22
N SER A 44 -0.90 -5.80 -7.31
CA SER A 44 -0.35 -6.64 -8.39
C SER A 44 0.69 -7.65 -7.89
N GLY A 45 1.42 -7.29 -6.82
CA GLY A 45 2.35 -8.18 -6.13
C GLY A 45 1.69 -9.45 -5.63
N HIS A 46 0.47 -9.35 -5.07
CA HIS A 46 -0.33 -10.48 -4.52
C HIS A 46 -0.55 -11.60 -5.54
N PHE A 47 -0.67 -11.23 -6.82
CA PHE A 47 -0.91 -12.16 -7.93
C PHE A 47 0.38 -12.61 -8.61
N ALA A 48 1.39 -11.73 -8.72
CA ALA A 48 2.65 -12.03 -9.39
C ALA A 48 3.62 -12.85 -8.52
N PHE A 49 3.61 -12.61 -7.21
CA PHE A 49 4.60 -13.14 -6.28
C PHE A 49 3.96 -13.95 -5.15
N THR A 50 2.81 -14.58 -5.40
CA THR A 50 1.97 -15.23 -4.38
C THR A 50 2.77 -16.17 -3.47
N LYS A 51 3.64 -17.00 -4.04
CA LYS A 51 4.52 -17.92 -3.30
C LYS A 51 5.42 -17.19 -2.27
N GLY A 52 5.98 -16.04 -2.65
CA GLY A 52 6.79 -15.20 -1.78
C GLY A 52 6.02 -14.69 -0.56
N MET A 53 4.83 -14.13 -0.79
CA MET A 53 4.00 -13.61 0.30
C MET A 53 3.37 -14.71 1.15
N GLU A 54 3.08 -15.88 0.59
CA GLU A 54 2.63 -17.04 1.37
C GLU A 54 3.65 -17.41 2.44
N MET A 55 4.95 -17.37 2.13
CA MET A 55 5.98 -17.65 3.13
C MET A 55 6.10 -16.57 4.20
N MET A 56 5.67 -15.33 3.93
CA MET A 56 5.62 -14.28 4.95
C MET A 56 4.54 -14.54 6.01
N LEU A 57 3.56 -15.39 5.71
CA LEU A 57 2.50 -15.74 6.64
C LEU A 57 2.97 -16.87 7.57
N PRO A 58 2.82 -16.71 8.90
CA PRO A 58 3.13 -17.77 9.85
C PRO A 58 2.35 -19.06 9.60
N ASP A 59 2.89 -20.19 10.07
CA ASP A 59 2.30 -21.52 9.82
C ASP A 59 0.94 -21.75 10.46
N PHE A 60 0.55 -20.97 11.47
CA PHE A 60 -0.77 -21.07 12.08
C PHE A 60 -1.90 -20.50 11.19
N ILE A 61 -1.58 -19.77 10.11
CA ILE A 61 -2.59 -19.22 9.20
C ILE A 61 -2.99 -20.29 8.17
N PRO A 62 -4.24 -20.80 8.21
CA PRO A 62 -4.71 -21.73 7.20
C PRO A 62 -4.95 -21.01 5.87
N PHE A 63 -4.87 -21.75 4.76
CA PHE A 63 -5.16 -21.23 3.41
C PHE A 63 -4.38 -19.95 3.03
N LYS A 64 -3.07 -19.91 3.35
CA LYS A 64 -2.17 -18.77 3.09
C LYS A 64 -2.36 -18.13 1.70
N LYS A 65 -2.46 -18.96 0.66
CA LYS A 65 -2.69 -18.50 -0.72
C LYS A 65 -3.98 -17.68 -0.89
N ALA A 66 -5.09 -18.17 -0.33
CA ALA A 66 -6.38 -17.50 -0.40
C ALA A 66 -6.36 -16.17 0.38
N VAL A 67 -5.68 -16.15 1.53
CA VAL A 67 -5.47 -14.93 2.32
C VAL A 67 -4.70 -13.88 1.51
N VAL A 68 -3.58 -14.25 0.90
CA VAL A 68 -2.76 -13.35 0.06
C VAL A 68 -3.59 -12.80 -1.11
N ILE A 69 -4.32 -13.65 -1.83
CA ILE A 69 -5.15 -13.18 -2.94
C ILE A 69 -6.27 -12.26 -2.44
N GLY A 70 -6.91 -12.63 -1.32
CA GLY A 70 -7.96 -11.83 -0.69
C GLY A 70 -7.48 -10.45 -0.24
N THR A 71 -6.29 -10.35 0.36
CA THR A 71 -5.71 -9.06 0.75
C THR A 71 -5.41 -8.20 -0.47
N GLY A 72 -4.95 -8.79 -1.58
CA GLY A 72 -4.76 -8.07 -2.84
C GLY A 72 -6.05 -7.42 -3.35
N PHE A 73 -7.20 -8.12 -3.29
CA PHE A 73 -8.48 -7.53 -3.65
C PHE A 73 -8.92 -6.42 -2.69
N LEU A 74 -8.70 -6.60 -1.38
CA LEU A 74 -9.01 -5.59 -0.38
C LEU A 74 -8.18 -4.31 -0.56
N GLU A 75 -6.91 -4.43 -0.92
CA GLU A 75 -6.04 -3.29 -1.24
C GLU A 75 -6.59 -2.47 -2.42
N ILE A 76 -7.02 -3.14 -3.49
CA ILE A 76 -7.62 -2.48 -4.66
C ILE A 76 -8.93 -1.80 -4.27
N ALA A 77 -9.81 -2.50 -3.55
CA ALA A 77 -11.09 -1.96 -3.12
C ALA A 77 -10.91 -0.74 -2.22
N ALA A 78 -9.97 -0.77 -1.28
CA ALA A 78 -9.65 0.36 -0.43
C ALA A 78 -9.03 1.53 -1.19
N GLY A 79 -8.14 1.26 -2.15
CA GLY A 79 -7.59 2.28 -3.05
C GLY A 79 -8.70 3.01 -3.82
N ILE A 80 -9.60 2.26 -4.44
CA ILE A 80 -10.77 2.81 -5.15
C ILE A 80 -11.69 3.59 -4.18
N GLY A 81 -11.88 3.08 -2.97
CA GLY A 81 -12.68 3.73 -1.92
C GLY A 81 -12.20 5.14 -1.55
N LEU A 82 -10.91 5.45 -1.70
CA LEU A 82 -10.40 6.81 -1.44
C LEU A 82 -10.92 7.86 -2.44
N LEU A 83 -11.34 7.44 -3.63
CA LEU A 83 -11.77 8.33 -4.70
C LEU A 83 -13.17 8.90 -4.45
N PHE A 84 -14.02 8.20 -3.69
CA PHE A 84 -15.39 8.61 -3.43
C PHE A 84 -15.51 9.29 -2.06
N SER A 85 -16.10 10.49 -2.00
CA SER A 85 -16.26 11.27 -0.77
C SER A 85 -16.93 10.48 0.36
N HIS A 86 -17.95 9.68 0.06
CA HIS A 86 -18.72 8.92 1.04
C HIS A 86 -17.95 7.74 1.66
N THR A 87 -16.99 7.15 0.95
CA THR A 87 -16.24 5.97 1.42
C THR A 87 -14.79 6.29 1.78
N ARG A 88 -14.29 7.47 1.42
CA ARG A 88 -12.89 7.87 1.60
C ARG A 88 -12.39 7.74 3.03
N ALA A 89 -13.12 8.26 4.01
CA ALA A 89 -12.69 8.20 5.41
C ALA A 89 -12.59 6.75 5.90
N TYR A 90 -13.57 5.91 5.55
CA TYR A 90 -13.55 4.48 5.88
C TYR A 90 -12.39 3.75 5.20
N ALA A 91 -12.16 4.03 3.91
CA ALA A 91 -11.05 3.47 3.16
C ALA A 91 -9.69 3.88 3.74
N ALA A 92 -9.55 5.14 4.16
CA ALA A 92 -8.33 5.63 4.80
C ALA A 92 -8.07 4.97 6.16
N VAL A 93 -9.09 4.84 7.01
CA VAL A 93 -8.98 4.12 8.29
C VAL A 93 -8.61 2.65 8.05
N PHE A 94 -9.26 1.99 7.08
CA PHE A 94 -8.93 0.63 6.70
C PHE A 94 -7.46 0.50 6.26
N LEU A 95 -6.97 1.39 5.38
CA LEU A 95 -5.59 1.37 4.91
C LEU A 95 -4.59 1.60 6.04
N ILE A 96 -4.89 2.51 6.97
CA ILE A 96 -4.06 2.73 8.16
C ILE A 96 -3.97 1.46 8.99
N ALA A 97 -5.11 0.83 9.30
CA ALA A 97 -5.15 -0.42 10.05
C ALA A 97 -4.40 -1.53 9.30
N PHE A 98 -4.61 -1.65 7.98
CA PHE A 98 -3.96 -2.63 7.12
C PHE A 98 -2.43 -2.47 7.14
N PHE A 99 -1.92 -1.24 7.01
CA PHE A 99 -0.48 -0.99 7.11
C PHE A 99 0.08 -1.38 8.47
N VAL A 100 -0.61 -1.08 9.57
CA VAL A 100 -0.18 -1.51 10.91
C VAL A 100 -0.16 -3.05 11.01
N LEU A 101 -1.20 -3.71 10.52
CA LEU A 101 -1.36 -5.17 10.60
C LEU A 101 -0.40 -5.96 9.70
N ILE A 102 0.13 -5.36 8.63
CA ILE A 102 1.11 -6.04 7.77
C ILE A 102 2.55 -5.92 8.28
N LEU A 103 2.80 -5.05 9.27
CA LEU A 103 4.14 -4.88 9.85
C LEU A 103 4.69 -6.18 10.46
N PRO A 104 3.93 -6.95 11.27
CA PRO A 104 4.40 -8.24 11.79
C PRO A 104 4.79 -9.22 10.69
N ALA A 105 4.03 -9.27 9.59
CA ALA A 105 4.35 -10.12 8.43
C ALA A 105 5.67 -9.68 7.75
N ASN A 106 5.90 -8.36 7.63
CA ASN A 106 7.16 -7.83 7.10
C ASN A 106 8.34 -8.15 8.03
N ILE A 107 8.15 -8.07 9.35
CA ILE A 107 9.18 -8.41 10.35
C ILE A 107 9.50 -9.91 10.27
N TYR A 108 8.48 -10.76 10.23
CA TYR A 108 8.64 -12.21 10.08
C TYR A 108 9.45 -12.55 8.83
N ALA A 109 9.10 -11.95 7.69
CA ALA A 109 9.82 -12.13 6.43
C ALA A 109 11.28 -11.70 6.52
N ALA A 110 11.55 -10.59 7.20
CA ALA A 110 12.91 -10.08 7.38
C ALA A 110 13.77 -10.96 8.29
N ILE A 111 13.19 -11.51 9.37
CA ILE A 111 13.88 -12.43 10.28
C ILE A 111 14.21 -13.75 9.59
N HIS A 112 13.29 -14.26 8.77
CA HIS A 112 13.47 -15.53 8.04
C HIS A 112 14.15 -15.35 6.68
N HIS A 113 14.66 -14.15 6.36
CA HIS A 113 15.32 -13.85 5.08
C HIS A 113 14.47 -14.22 3.85
N ILE A 114 13.16 -14.03 3.89
CA ILE A 114 12.28 -14.41 2.78
C ILE A 114 12.45 -13.43 1.61
N ASP A 115 12.80 -13.96 0.43
CA ASP A 115 12.77 -13.21 -0.83
C ASP A 115 11.36 -13.30 -1.45
N LEU A 116 10.71 -12.14 -1.52
CA LEU A 116 9.37 -12.01 -2.08
C LEU A 116 9.29 -12.37 -3.57
N GLN A 117 10.30 -12.01 -4.37
CA GLN A 117 10.24 -12.17 -5.82
C GLN A 117 10.60 -13.58 -6.27
N LYS A 118 11.61 -14.17 -5.64
CA LYS A 118 12.08 -15.52 -5.96
C LYS A 118 11.31 -16.60 -5.21
N GLY A 119 10.74 -16.25 -4.07
CA GLY A 119 10.05 -17.20 -3.21
C GLY A 119 11.02 -18.19 -2.57
N ASP A 120 12.15 -17.69 -2.06
CA ASP A 120 13.18 -18.45 -1.34
C ASP A 120 13.61 -17.73 -0.04
N PHE A 121 14.67 -18.20 0.62
CA PHE A 121 15.21 -17.66 1.87
C PHE A 121 16.50 -16.82 1.69
N ASN A 122 16.74 -16.29 0.48
CA ASN A 122 17.92 -15.47 0.17
C ASN A 122 17.62 -13.96 0.18
N GLY A 123 16.62 -13.55 0.94
CA GLY A 123 16.17 -12.17 1.02
C GLY A 123 17.12 -11.24 1.78
N PRO A 124 16.87 -9.92 1.69
CA PRO A 124 17.73 -8.86 2.24
C PRO A 124 17.83 -8.82 3.78
N GLY A 125 17.11 -9.68 4.49
CA GLY A 125 17.12 -9.77 5.94
C GLY A 125 16.55 -8.54 6.65
N THR A 126 16.97 -8.31 7.89
CA THR A 126 16.49 -7.19 8.73
C THR A 126 16.83 -5.81 8.21
N SER A 127 17.87 -5.68 7.37
CA SER A 127 18.26 -4.40 6.73
C SER A 127 17.11 -3.78 5.92
N TYR A 128 16.23 -4.62 5.36
CA TYR A 128 15.04 -4.21 4.62
C TYR A 128 14.04 -3.40 5.47
N LEU A 129 13.94 -3.70 6.77
CA LEU A 129 12.97 -3.05 7.66
C LEU A 129 13.28 -1.55 7.85
N TRP A 130 14.56 -1.16 7.78
CA TRP A 130 14.97 0.25 7.86
C TRP A 130 14.38 1.11 6.76
N PHE A 131 14.11 0.54 5.59
CA PHE A 131 13.40 1.24 4.53
C PHE A 131 11.88 1.04 4.64
N ARG A 132 11.44 -0.16 5.01
CA ARG A 132 10.02 -0.54 5.05
C ARG A 132 9.24 0.24 6.11
N ILE A 133 9.77 0.36 7.33
CA ILE A 133 9.07 1.01 8.46
C ILE A 133 8.84 2.50 8.19
N PRO A 134 9.86 3.32 7.83
CA PRO A 134 9.62 4.73 7.53
C PRO A 134 8.67 4.93 6.34
N MET A 135 8.79 4.10 5.31
CA MET A 135 7.85 4.13 4.19
C MET A 135 6.42 3.85 4.64
N GLN A 136 6.22 2.89 5.53
CA GLN A 136 4.90 2.52 6.04
C GLN A 136 4.30 3.64 6.91
N VAL A 137 5.11 4.29 7.75
CA VAL A 137 4.70 5.47 8.53
C VAL A 137 4.29 6.62 7.60
N LEU A 138 5.04 6.84 6.51
CA LEU A 138 4.68 7.83 5.50
C LEU A 138 3.32 7.51 4.87
N LEU A 139 3.07 6.26 4.49
CA LEU A 139 1.79 5.84 3.88
C LEU A 139 0.61 5.99 4.85
N ILE A 140 0.81 5.68 6.14
CA ILE A 140 -0.17 5.91 7.20
C ILE A 140 -0.48 7.40 7.31
N GLY A 141 0.54 8.25 7.37
CA GLY A 141 0.38 9.71 7.42
C GLY A 141 -0.31 10.26 6.17
N TRP A 142 -0.01 9.70 4.99
CA TRP A 142 -0.62 10.08 3.72
C TRP A 142 -2.11 9.75 3.69
N ALA A 143 -2.47 8.51 4.06
CA ALA A 143 -3.86 8.07 4.12
C ALA A 143 -4.66 8.92 5.12
N TRP A 144 -4.09 9.20 6.29
CA TRP A 144 -4.72 10.08 7.29
C TRP A 144 -4.90 11.51 6.77
N TYR A 145 -3.86 12.09 6.17
CA TYR A 145 -3.91 13.49 5.74
C TYR A 145 -4.90 13.72 4.60
N PHE A 146 -4.79 12.97 3.49
CA PHE A 146 -5.63 13.18 2.32
C PHE A 146 -7.00 12.50 2.41
N GLY A 147 -7.09 11.40 3.16
CA GLY A 147 -8.30 10.62 3.30
C GLY A 147 -9.21 11.09 4.44
N ILE A 148 -8.66 11.69 5.49
CA ILE A 148 -9.40 12.10 6.69
C ILE A 148 -9.27 13.60 6.93
N LYS A 149 -8.06 14.10 7.22
CA LYS A 149 -7.87 15.48 7.69
C LYS A 149 -8.25 16.55 6.67
N LEU A 150 -7.79 16.41 5.43
CA LEU A 150 -8.04 17.40 4.37
C LEU A 150 -9.46 17.26 3.78
N ALA A 151 -10.12 16.12 4.02
CA ALA A 151 -11.45 15.82 3.54
C ALA A 151 -12.57 16.24 4.51
N ALA A 152 -12.21 16.57 5.76
CA ALA A 152 -13.08 17.11 6.79
C ALA A 152 -13.20 18.63 6.65
#